data_AF-A0A0C3BHP7-F1
#
_entry.id   AF-A0A0C3BHP7-F1
#
_cell.length_a   1.000
_cell.length_b   1.000
_cell.length_c   1.000
_cell.angle_alpha   90.00
_cell.angle_beta   90.00
_cell.angle_gamma   90.00
#
_symmetry.space_group_name_H-M   'P 1'
#
loop_
_entity.id
_entity.type
_entity.pdbx_description
1 polymer ?
#
loop_
_entity_poly.entity_id
_entity_poly.type
_entity_poly.pdbx_seq_one_letter_code
_entity_poly.pdbx_strand_id
1 'polypeptide(L)'
;MVHRRAGCLIFPHCQNSSQLHIQGLHAGQQCRSQGSQITGVQTNDTSLGPYGIVSITRNGRVILSAGSFGSSRILFMSGIGPAAANLPPMTEWIHVTVGQNVSDNPAVRSGAVDNPPPADAAQYLKDRSGVLAASSANVRLNFWLSSVGTDGKSRWAQGTVRPGGLSNVSTSYSYNASQIFSVTVHLSENVTSRGRIGIDSNLQATLLIQPWLVDPVDKSTMISVLSDIVAGVKTVPNLTLIEPDNCTTIEQFGE
;
A
#
# COMPACT_ATOMS: atom_id res chain seq x y z
N MET A 1 22.09 17.51 -27.29
CA MET A 1 22.15 16.61 -26.12
C MET A 1 20.78 15.97 -25.94
N VAL A 2 20.66 14.67 -26.20
CA VAL A 2 19.41 13.92 -26.02
C VAL A 2 19.33 13.51 -24.55
N HIS A 3 18.49 14.19 -23.76
CA HIS A 3 18.14 13.74 -22.42
C HIS A 3 17.27 12.48 -22.51
N ARG A 4 17.88 11.31 -22.30
CA ARG A 4 17.15 10.07 -22.06
C ARG A 4 16.43 10.20 -20.72
N ARG A 5 15.09 10.27 -20.77
CA ARG A 5 14.23 10.26 -19.59
C ARG A 5 14.32 8.88 -18.94
N ALA A 6 14.93 8.81 -17.76
CA ALA A 6 14.86 7.64 -16.89
C ALA A 6 13.48 7.66 -16.19
N GLY A 7 12.44 7.25 -16.90
CA GLY A 7 11.11 6.98 -16.34
C GLY A 7 10.75 5.53 -16.62
N CYS A 8 10.60 4.72 -15.57
CA CYS A 8 10.22 3.29 -15.56
C CYS A 8 10.47 2.53 -16.88
N LEU A 9 11.72 2.14 -17.11
CA LEU A 9 12.20 1.61 -18.39
C LEU A 9 12.01 0.10 -18.58
N ILE A 10 11.61 -0.64 -17.54
CA ILE A 10 11.64 -2.11 -17.59
C ILE A 10 10.61 -2.63 -18.59
N PHE A 11 9.34 -2.21 -18.47
CA PHE A 11 8.27 -2.75 -19.31
C PHE A 11 8.44 -2.44 -20.81
N PRO A 12 8.69 -1.18 -21.22
CA PRO A 12 8.93 -0.88 -22.64
C PRO A 12 10.18 -1.55 -23.21
N HIS A 13 11.21 -1.77 -22.38
CA HIS A 13 12.41 -2.49 -22.80
C HIS A 13 12.14 -3.98 -23.02
N CYS A 14 11.39 -4.59 -22.10
CA CYS A 14 11.03 -6.00 -22.12
C CYS A 14 10.10 -6.38 -23.29
N GLN A 15 9.17 -5.50 -23.66
CA GLN A 15 8.24 -5.73 -24.79
C GLN A 15 8.92 -5.94 -26.13
N ASN A 16 10.15 -5.44 -26.31
CA ASN A 16 10.88 -5.62 -27.57
C ASN A 16 11.56 -7.00 -27.68
N SER A 17 11.44 -7.86 -26.67
CA SER A 17 12.01 -9.21 -26.69
C SER A 17 11.07 -10.20 -27.36
N SER A 18 11.56 -10.96 -28.35
CA SER A 18 10.83 -12.07 -28.96
C SER A 18 10.62 -13.27 -28.02
N GLN A 19 11.31 -13.28 -26.87
CA GLN A 19 11.19 -14.32 -25.85
C GLN A 19 10.19 -13.95 -24.75
N LEU A 20 9.65 -12.73 -24.77
CA LEU A 20 8.65 -12.29 -23.81
C LEU A 20 7.27 -12.28 -24.46
N HIS A 21 6.34 -12.98 -23.83
CA HIS A 21 4.93 -12.93 -24.19
C HIS A 21 4.15 -12.29 -23.04
N ILE A 22 3.42 -11.22 -23.32
CA ILE A 22 2.61 -10.50 -22.34
C ILE A 22 1.14 -10.63 -22.75
N GLN A 23 0.31 -11.11 -21.84
CA GLN A 23 -1.13 -11.20 -22.04
C GLN A 23 -1.84 -10.35 -21.00
N GLY A 24 -2.80 -9.54 -21.46
CA GLY A 24 -3.58 -8.67 -20.58
C GLY A 24 -4.80 -9.39 -20.00
N LEU A 25 -5.19 -9.02 -18.78
CA LEU A 25 -6.49 -9.36 -18.15
C LEU A 25 -6.82 -10.86 -18.06
N HIS A 26 -5.98 -11.62 -17.34
CA HIS A 26 -6.33 -12.97 -16.88
C HIS A 26 -6.20 -13.08 -15.37
N ALA A 27 -7.22 -13.64 -14.72
CA ALA A 27 -7.13 -13.98 -13.31
C ALA A 27 -6.38 -15.30 -13.17
N GLY A 28 -5.13 -15.24 -12.69
CA GLY A 28 -4.44 -16.42 -12.19
C GLY A 28 -5.21 -16.97 -10.99
N GLN A 29 -5.74 -18.19 -11.10
CA GLN A 29 -6.63 -18.78 -10.10
C GLN A 29 -5.85 -19.63 -9.09
N GLN A 30 -4.91 -20.43 -9.57
CA GLN A 30 -4.15 -21.39 -8.78
C GLN A 30 -2.91 -21.86 -9.56
N CYS A 31 -1.85 -22.25 -8.86
CA CYS A 31 -0.79 -23.06 -9.42
C CYS A 31 -1.26 -24.51 -9.52
N ARG A 32 -0.81 -25.24 -10.54
CA ARG A 32 -1.05 -26.68 -10.68
C ARG A 32 0.23 -27.44 -10.31
N SER A 33 0.10 -28.48 -9.51
CA SER A 33 1.22 -29.26 -9.00
C SER A 33 1.02 -30.76 -9.20
N GLN A 34 2.13 -31.50 -9.19
CA GLN A 34 2.19 -32.94 -8.99
C GLN A 34 3.20 -33.20 -7.87
N GLY A 35 2.72 -33.50 -6.66
CA GLY A 35 3.56 -33.44 -5.46
C GLY A 35 4.13 -32.03 -5.25
N SER A 36 5.44 -31.92 -5.04
CA SER A 36 6.13 -30.62 -4.84
C SER A 36 6.46 -29.88 -6.14
N GLN A 37 6.24 -30.47 -7.31
CA GLN A 37 6.59 -29.86 -8.59
C GLN A 37 5.41 -29.08 -9.17
N ILE A 38 5.59 -27.78 -9.39
CA ILE A 38 4.63 -26.97 -10.16
C ILE A 38 4.75 -27.33 -11.65
N THR A 39 3.61 -27.55 -12.30
CA THR A 39 3.51 -27.95 -13.72
C THR A 39 2.85 -26.89 -14.60
N GLY A 40 2.21 -25.88 -14.01
CA GLY A 40 1.58 -24.80 -14.73
C GLY A 40 0.77 -23.86 -13.84
N VAL A 41 0.06 -22.93 -14.48
CA VAL A 41 -0.86 -21.98 -13.85
C VAL A 41 -2.24 -22.13 -14.47
N GLN A 42 -3.26 -22.19 -13.64
CA GLN A 42 -4.66 -22.13 -14.07
C GLN A 42 -5.09 -20.68 -14.23
N THR A 43 -5.66 -20.36 -15.38
CA THR A 43 -6.27 -19.05 -15.67
C THR A 43 -7.76 -19.20 -15.91
N ASN A 44 -8.47 -18.08 -16.00
CA ASN A 44 -9.87 -18.05 -16.45
C ASN A 44 -10.00 -17.95 -17.99
N ASP A 45 -8.90 -17.97 -18.74
CA ASP A 45 -8.92 -17.89 -20.21
C ASP A 45 -8.54 -19.23 -20.84
N THR A 46 -9.54 -19.90 -21.39
CA THR A 46 -9.40 -21.19 -22.05
C THR A 46 -8.71 -21.13 -23.42
N SER A 47 -8.44 -19.94 -23.96
CA SER A 47 -7.67 -19.78 -25.20
C SER A 47 -6.16 -20.01 -25.01
N LEU A 48 -5.67 -19.92 -23.77
CA LEU A 48 -4.25 -20.03 -23.45
C LEU A 48 -3.73 -21.47 -23.34
N GLY A 49 -4.65 -22.41 -23.20
CA GLY A 49 -4.36 -23.83 -23.11
C GLY A 49 -5.59 -24.63 -22.69
N PRO A 50 -5.51 -25.97 -22.69
CA PRO A 50 -6.62 -26.83 -22.32
C PRO A 50 -7.18 -26.46 -20.94
N TYR A 51 -8.48 -26.17 -20.88
CA TYR A 51 -9.17 -25.70 -19.66
C TYR A 51 -8.58 -24.43 -19.04
N GLY A 52 -7.82 -23.63 -19.80
CA GLY A 52 -7.16 -22.41 -19.32
C GLY A 52 -5.86 -22.66 -18.54
N ILE A 53 -5.29 -23.88 -18.65
CA ILE A 53 -4.02 -24.23 -18.03
C ILE A 53 -2.87 -23.83 -18.96
N VAL A 54 -1.96 -23.00 -18.45
CA VAL A 54 -0.68 -22.69 -19.08
C VAL A 54 0.41 -23.54 -18.44
N SER A 55 0.88 -24.56 -19.16
CA SER A 55 1.94 -25.46 -18.69
C SER A 55 3.32 -24.81 -18.79
N ILE A 56 4.22 -25.19 -17.88
CA ILE A 56 5.63 -24.80 -17.94
C ILE A 56 6.50 -25.95 -18.47
N THR A 57 7.70 -25.62 -18.93
CA THR A 57 8.70 -26.62 -19.34
C THR A 57 9.21 -27.40 -18.13
N ARG A 58 9.90 -28.53 -18.36
CA ARG A 58 10.43 -29.41 -17.29
C ARG A 58 11.24 -28.68 -16.21
N ASN A 59 11.98 -27.63 -16.60
CA ASN A 59 12.78 -26.79 -15.70
C ASN A 59 12.22 -25.37 -15.56
N GLY A 60 10.99 -25.16 -16.03
CA GLY A 60 10.28 -23.89 -15.97
C GLY A 60 9.98 -23.50 -14.53
N ARG A 61 9.71 -22.21 -14.33
CA ARG A 61 9.40 -21.65 -13.01
C ARG A 61 8.16 -20.77 -13.12
N VAL A 62 7.40 -20.72 -12.04
CA VAL A 62 6.30 -19.78 -11.85
C VAL A 62 6.74 -18.74 -10.83
N ILE A 63 6.57 -17.47 -11.15
CA ILE A 63 6.84 -16.34 -10.26
C ILE A 63 5.50 -15.66 -9.96
N LEU A 64 5.13 -15.59 -8.68
CA LEU A 64 3.90 -14.93 -8.25
C LEU A 64 4.17 -13.46 -7.90
N SER A 65 3.76 -12.56 -8.77
CA SER A 65 3.91 -11.10 -8.61
C SER A 65 2.57 -10.37 -8.50
N ALA A 66 1.55 -11.02 -7.94
CA ALA A 66 0.19 -10.49 -7.81
C ALA A 66 -0.02 -9.61 -6.55
N GLY A 67 1.08 -9.11 -5.95
CA GLY A 67 1.06 -8.30 -4.73
C GLY A 67 0.75 -9.09 -3.45
N SER A 68 0.77 -8.41 -2.30
CA SER A 68 0.64 -9.06 -0.98
C SER A 68 -0.65 -9.88 -0.84
N PHE A 69 -1.78 -9.36 -1.32
CA PHE A 69 -3.08 -10.03 -1.27
C PHE A 69 -3.29 -11.03 -2.41
N GLY A 70 -2.90 -10.68 -3.65
CA GLY A 70 -3.13 -11.54 -4.81
C GLY A 70 -2.24 -12.78 -4.79
N SER A 71 -0.94 -12.63 -4.46
CA SER A 71 -0.03 -13.76 -4.35
C SER A 71 -0.41 -14.67 -3.18
N SER A 72 -0.80 -14.12 -2.01
CA SER A 72 -1.27 -14.94 -0.89
C SER A 72 -2.53 -15.73 -1.26
N ARG A 73 -3.49 -15.10 -1.96
CA ARG A 73 -4.70 -15.78 -2.45
C ARG A 73 -4.36 -16.93 -3.39
N ILE A 74 -3.49 -16.72 -4.37
CA ILE A 74 -3.07 -17.79 -5.29
C ILE A 74 -2.42 -18.95 -4.52
N LEU A 75 -1.55 -18.67 -3.54
CA LEU A 75 -0.93 -19.69 -2.70
C LEU A 75 -1.96 -20.47 -1.89
N PHE A 76 -2.89 -19.78 -1.22
CA PHE A 76 -3.98 -20.43 -0.49
C PHE A 76 -4.77 -21.35 -1.43
N MET A 77 -5.21 -20.85 -2.59
CA MET A 77 -5.94 -21.63 -3.62
C MET A 77 -5.11 -22.76 -4.25
N SER A 78 -3.80 -22.81 -3.99
CA SER A 78 -2.89 -23.87 -4.46
C SER A 78 -2.54 -24.89 -3.38
N GLY A 79 -3.19 -24.84 -2.21
CA GLY A 79 -2.91 -25.73 -1.08
C GLY A 79 -1.60 -25.38 -0.34
N ILE A 80 -1.15 -24.13 -0.44
CA ILE A 80 0.08 -23.65 0.21
C ILE A 80 -0.31 -22.59 1.24
N GLY A 81 -0.20 -22.95 2.52
CA GLY A 81 -0.56 -22.10 3.65
C GLY A 81 -1.78 -22.58 4.45
N PRO A 82 -2.27 -21.77 5.40
CA PRO A 82 -3.50 -22.08 6.15
C PRO A 82 -4.70 -22.29 5.22
N ALA A 83 -5.52 -23.29 5.56
CA ALA A 83 -6.50 -23.91 4.66
C ALA A 83 -7.52 -22.94 4.05
N ALA A 84 -7.74 -23.11 2.75
CA ALA A 84 -8.89 -22.60 2.00
C ALA A 84 -9.85 -23.75 1.64
N ALA A 85 -11.05 -23.42 1.16
CA ALA A 85 -11.91 -24.40 0.48
C ALA A 85 -11.42 -24.63 -0.97
N ASN A 86 -11.78 -25.77 -1.59
CA ASN A 86 -11.43 -26.17 -2.97
C ASN A 86 -9.93 -26.34 -3.24
N LEU A 87 -9.27 -27.15 -2.42
CA LEU A 87 -7.83 -27.40 -2.48
C LEU A 87 -7.48 -28.73 -3.16
N PRO A 88 -6.20 -28.91 -3.57
CA PRO A 88 -5.63 -30.23 -3.81
C PRO A 88 -5.93 -31.19 -2.64
N PRO A 89 -5.82 -32.51 -2.82
CA PRO A 89 -5.96 -33.47 -1.73
C PRO A 89 -5.16 -33.02 -0.51
N MET A 90 -5.74 -33.11 0.70
CA MET A 90 -5.14 -32.57 1.92
C MET A 90 -3.73 -33.13 2.20
N THR A 91 -3.44 -34.34 1.71
CA THR A 91 -2.13 -34.99 1.77
C THR A 91 -1.03 -34.26 1.00
N GLU A 92 -1.37 -33.34 0.10
CA GLU A 92 -0.44 -32.57 -0.73
C GLU A 92 -0.24 -31.14 -0.22
N TRP A 93 -0.86 -30.77 0.90
CA TRP A 93 -0.79 -29.41 1.40
C TRP A 93 0.59 -29.09 1.95
N ILE A 94 1.07 -27.89 1.63
CA ILE A 94 2.32 -27.36 2.15
C ILE A 94 1.99 -26.39 3.28
N HIS A 95 2.33 -26.78 4.51
CA HIS A 95 2.07 -25.99 5.70
C HIS A 95 3.17 -24.93 5.91
N VAL A 96 2.89 -23.72 5.43
CA VAL A 96 3.73 -22.53 5.61
C VAL A 96 2.89 -21.34 6.11
N THR A 97 3.52 -20.33 6.67
CA THR A 97 2.86 -19.20 7.32
C THR A 97 2.45 -18.10 6.33
N VAL A 98 1.89 -18.47 5.18
CA VAL A 98 1.40 -17.50 4.17
C VAL A 98 0.35 -16.58 4.81
N GLY A 99 0.50 -15.29 4.57
CA GLY A 99 -0.36 -14.25 5.13
C GLY A 99 -0.03 -13.81 6.56
N GLN A 100 0.95 -14.42 7.23
CA GLN A 100 1.44 -13.93 8.53
C GLN A 100 2.43 -12.78 8.37
N ASN A 101 2.73 -12.09 9.49
CA ASN A 101 3.77 -11.05 9.56
C ASN A 101 3.52 -9.87 8.60
N VAL A 102 2.24 -9.56 8.36
CA VAL A 102 1.85 -8.44 7.50
C VAL A 102 2.19 -7.14 8.20
N SER A 103 2.81 -6.22 7.48
CA SER A 103 3.17 -4.91 7.99
C SER A 103 2.68 -3.87 6.98
N ASP A 104 2.10 -2.80 7.51
CA ASP A 104 1.73 -1.61 6.75
C ASP A 104 1.95 -0.40 7.65
N ASN A 105 2.26 0.75 7.06
CA ASN A 105 2.50 1.96 7.81
C ASN A 105 1.17 2.49 8.37
N PRO A 106 1.00 2.68 9.69
CA PRO A 106 -0.17 3.39 10.20
C PRO A 106 -0.20 4.80 9.58
N ALA A 107 -1.38 5.25 9.15
CA ALA A 107 -1.55 6.47 8.37
C ALA A 107 -2.94 7.10 8.55
N VAL A 108 -3.03 8.43 8.40
CA VAL A 108 -4.29 9.20 8.37
C VAL A 108 -4.46 9.85 6.97
N ARG A 109 -5.58 9.61 6.28
CA ARG A 109 -5.76 9.75 4.80
C ARG A 109 -6.65 10.90 4.32
N SER A 110 -6.55 11.32 3.03
CA SER A 110 -7.45 12.27 2.30
C SER A 110 -8.00 11.76 0.95
N GLY A 111 -9.01 12.47 0.41
CA GLY A 111 -9.73 12.20 -0.86
C GLY A 111 -9.24 12.92 -2.14
N ALA A 112 -10.07 12.90 -3.20
CA ALA A 112 -9.75 13.24 -4.60
C ALA A 112 -10.50 14.47 -5.16
N VAL A 113 -10.11 14.97 -6.36
CA VAL A 113 -10.70 16.13 -7.07
C VAL A 113 -11.00 15.77 -8.54
N ASP A 114 -12.21 16.08 -9.03
CA ASP A 114 -12.69 15.66 -10.37
C ASP A 114 -12.74 16.79 -11.44
N ASN A 115 -12.48 18.06 -11.10
CA ASN A 115 -12.57 19.19 -12.05
C ASN A 115 -11.38 20.17 -11.91
N PRO A 116 -10.29 20.01 -12.69
CA PRO A 116 -9.11 20.85 -12.54
C PRO A 116 -9.30 22.25 -13.14
N PRO A 117 -8.61 23.28 -12.61
CA PRO A 117 -8.63 24.62 -13.20
C PRO A 117 -8.23 24.59 -14.69
N PRO A 118 -8.97 25.28 -15.59
CA PRO A 118 -8.70 25.21 -17.04
C PRO A 118 -7.29 25.64 -17.45
N ALA A 119 -6.69 26.61 -16.76
CA ALA A 119 -5.33 27.08 -17.04
C ALA A 119 -4.27 26.01 -16.74
N ASP A 120 -4.40 25.32 -15.60
CA ASP A 120 -3.48 24.23 -15.21
C ASP A 120 -3.61 23.04 -16.17
N ALA A 121 -4.84 22.72 -16.59
CA ALA A 121 -5.10 21.69 -17.60
C ALA A 121 -4.45 22.05 -18.94
N ALA A 122 -4.62 23.29 -19.42
CA ALA A 122 -4.01 23.75 -20.66
C ALA A 122 -2.47 23.72 -20.59
N GLN A 123 -1.88 24.14 -19.47
CA GLN A 123 -0.44 24.09 -19.25
C GLN A 123 0.08 22.64 -19.31
N TYR A 124 -0.54 21.73 -18.56
CA TYR A 124 -0.12 20.32 -18.55
C TYR A 124 -0.27 19.65 -19.92
N LEU A 125 -1.33 19.97 -20.65
CA LEU A 125 -1.55 19.45 -22.01
C LEU A 125 -0.47 19.94 -22.98
N LYS A 126 0.00 21.18 -22.85
CA LYS A 126 0.98 21.80 -23.74
C LYS A 126 2.38 21.20 -23.59
N ASP A 127 2.90 21.08 -22.38
CA ASP A 127 4.31 20.73 -22.15
C ASP A 127 4.56 19.78 -20.97
N ARG A 128 3.49 19.24 -20.36
CA ARG A 128 3.54 18.41 -19.16
C ARG A 128 4.19 19.14 -17.97
N SER A 129 3.98 20.45 -17.86
CA SER A 129 4.37 21.27 -16.71
C SER A 129 3.16 21.70 -15.87
N GLY A 130 3.42 22.48 -14.80
CA GLY A 130 2.39 23.04 -13.93
C GLY A 130 1.97 22.11 -12.79
N VAL A 131 0.90 22.50 -12.07
CA VAL A 131 0.45 21.80 -10.86
C VAL A 131 0.04 20.35 -11.14
N LEU A 132 -0.56 20.08 -12.30
CA LEU A 132 -1.00 18.75 -12.70
C LEU A 132 0.16 17.81 -13.12
N ALA A 133 1.39 18.32 -13.21
CA ALA A 133 2.58 17.48 -13.39
C ALA A 133 3.07 16.83 -12.08
N ALA A 134 2.55 17.28 -10.92
CA ALA A 134 2.77 16.63 -9.64
C ALA A 134 1.81 15.44 -9.45
N SER A 135 2.03 14.66 -8.38
CA SER A 135 1.09 13.62 -7.97
C SER A 135 -0.28 14.22 -7.62
N SER A 136 -1.35 13.43 -7.73
CA SER A 136 -2.72 13.85 -7.41
C SER A 136 -2.89 14.28 -5.94
N ALA A 137 -2.11 13.69 -5.03
CA ALA A 137 -2.04 14.09 -3.63
C ALA A 137 -1.29 15.42 -3.41
N ASN A 138 -0.69 15.98 -4.47
CA ASN A 138 0.05 17.23 -4.50
C ASN A 138 1.08 17.37 -3.36
N VAL A 139 1.79 16.28 -3.06
CA VAL A 139 2.77 16.25 -1.97
C VAL A 139 3.85 17.31 -2.22
N ARG A 140 4.06 18.19 -1.23
CA ARG A 140 5.00 19.31 -1.32
C ARG A 140 6.24 19.11 -0.48
N LEU A 141 6.13 18.40 0.64
CA LEU A 141 7.25 18.20 1.56
C LEU A 141 7.15 16.82 2.19
N ASN A 142 8.31 16.18 2.35
CA ASN A 142 8.47 15.02 3.22
C ASN A 142 9.55 15.36 4.26
N PHE A 143 9.32 14.94 5.50
CA PHE A 143 10.32 15.00 6.56
C PHE A 143 10.40 13.68 7.29
N TRP A 144 11.53 13.43 7.93
CA TRP A 144 11.77 12.25 8.74
C TRP A 144 12.35 12.63 10.09
N LEU A 145 11.92 11.93 11.13
CA LEU A 145 12.50 12.03 12.47
C LEU A 145 12.55 10.63 13.09
N SER A 146 13.55 10.42 13.94
CA SER A 146 13.68 9.18 14.72
C SER A 146 13.19 9.41 16.14
N SER A 147 12.49 8.44 16.70
CA SER A 147 12.09 8.41 18.11
C SER A 147 12.45 7.05 18.73
N VAL A 148 13.01 7.07 19.93
CA VAL A 148 13.41 5.85 20.64
C VAL A 148 12.23 5.38 21.48
N GLY A 149 11.70 4.20 21.16
CA GLY A 149 10.62 3.57 21.92
C GLY A 149 11.09 3.11 23.30
N THR A 150 10.13 2.80 24.17
CA THR A 150 10.40 2.28 25.52
C THR A 150 11.07 0.90 25.51
N ASP A 151 11.06 0.20 24.38
CA ASP A 151 11.80 -1.04 24.12
C ASP A 151 13.25 -0.82 23.65
N GLY A 152 13.72 0.43 23.62
CA GLY A 152 15.07 0.81 23.20
C GLY A 152 15.29 0.83 21.68
N LYS A 153 14.28 0.56 20.86
CA LYS A 153 14.40 0.59 19.39
C LYS A 153 14.12 1.99 18.85
N SER A 154 14.99 2.46 17.95
CA SER A 154 14.74 3.65 17.15
C SER A 154 13.72 3.37 16.06
N ARG A 155 12.60 4.07 16.08
CA ARG A 155 11.57 4.03 15.04
C ARG A 155 11.60 5.30 14.22
N TRP A 156 11.44 5.17 12.92
CA TRP A 156 11.42 6.32 12.02
C TRP A 156 10.00 6.76 11.71
N ALA A 157 9.72 8.03 11.96
CA ALA A 157 8.50 8.67 11.52
C ALA A 157 8.74 9.43 10.21
N GLN A 158 7.80 9.31 9.28
CA GLN A 158 7.74 10.12 8.07
C GLN A 158 6.52 11.03 8.12
N GLY A 159 6.71 12.33 7.94
CA GLY A 159 5.63 13.28 7.71
C GLY A 159 5.53 13.66 6.24
N THR A 160 4.35 13.53 5.67
CA THR A 160 4.03 13.90 4.29
C THR A 160 3.08 15.08 4.28
N VAL A 161 3.51 16.21 3.72
CA VAL A 161 2.76 17.47 3.71
C VAL A 161 2.14 17.71 2.34
N ARG A 162 0.85 18.07 2.33
CA ARG A 162 0.10 18.41 1.12
C ARG A 162 -0.93 19.50 1.37
N PRO A 163 -1.18 20.41 0.40
CA PRO A 163 -2.26 21.38 0.50
C PRO A 163 -3.62 20.67 0.44
N GLY A 164 -4.63 21.26 1.08
CA GLY A 164 -5.95 20.66 1.24
C GLY A 164 -6.05 19.76 2.47
N GLY A 165 -7.27 19.69 3.01
CA GLY A 165 -7.62 18.88 4.16
C GLY A 165 -8.04 17.48 3.76
N LEU A 166 -8.34 16.65 4.75
CA LEU A 166 -9.11 15.44 4.52
C LEU A 166 -10.51 15.84 4.07
N SER A 167 -11.21 14.97 3.34
CA SER A 167 -12.59 15.22 2.90
C SER A 167 -13.60 15.34 4.06
N ASN A 168 -13.15 15.16 5.31
CA ASN A 168 -13.95 15.06 6.52
C ASN A 168 -13.25 15.67 7.75
N VAL A 169 -12.67 16.87 7.63
CA VAL A 169 -12.10 17.58 8.79
C VAL A 169 -13.18 17.70 9.88
N SER A 170 -12.94 17.04 11.02
CA SER A 170 -13.85 17.02 12.16
C SER A 170 -13.30 17.93 13.25
N THR A 171 -13.80 19.17 13.32
CA THR A 171 -13.32 20.17 14.27
C THR A 171 -14.44 21.08 14.74
N SER A 172 -14.41 21.46 16.02
CA SER A 172 -15.26 22.49 16.61
C SER A 172 -14.80 23.91 16.28
N TYR A 173 -13.59 24.09 15.73
CA TYR A 173 -13.07 25.40 15.36
C TYR A 173 -13.67 25.92 14.06
N SER A 174 -13.93 27.22 13.98
CA SER A 174 -14.15 27.89 12.69
C SER A 174 -12.82 27.97 11.94
N TYR A 175 -12.81 27.55 10.66
CA TYR A 175 -11.61 27.58 9.82
C TYR A 175 -11.94 27.96 8.38
N ASN A 176 -10.94 28.44 7.64
CA ASN A 176 -11.06 28.72 6.21
C ASN A 176 -10.62 27.49 5.41
N ALA A 177 -11.56 26.82 4.76
CA ALA A 177 -11.31 25.62 3.95
C ALA A 177 -10.35 25.84 2.76
N SER A 178 -10.10 27.10 2.36
CA SER A 178 -9.11 27.43 1.32
C SER A 178 -7.68 27.55 1.86
N GLN A 179 -7.47 27.51 3.18
CA GLN A 179 -6.17 27.71 3.84
C GLN A 179 -5.64 26.46 4.55
N ILE A 180 -6.33 25.34 4.41
CA ILE A 180 -5.96 24.09 5.07
C ILE A 180 -4.88 23.33 4.29
N PHE A 181 -4.04 22.62 5.03
CA PHE A 181 -3.12 21.63 4.53
C PHE A 181 -3.07 20.47 5.52
N SER A 182 -2.67 19.30 5.05
CA SER A 182 -2.57 18.10 5.87
C SER A 182 -1.11 17.68 6.03
N VAL A 183 -0.80 17.14 7.21
CA VAL A 183 0.43 16.40 7.48
C VAL A 183 0.03 14.97 7.83
N THR A 184 0.28 14.02 6.93
CA THR A 184 0.09 12.60 7.23
C THR A 184 1.38 12.07 7.85
N VAL A 185 1.30 11.54 9.07
CA VAL A 185 2.44 10.97 9.79
C VAL A 185 2.35 9.45 9.77
N HIS A 186 3.47 8.81 9.45
CA HIS A 186 3.63 7.36 9.44
C HIS A 186 4.75 6.96 10.39
N LEU A 187 4.60 5.85 11.10
CA LEU A 187 5.77 5.10 11.63
C LEU A 187 6.19 4.06 10.59
N SER A 188 7.50 3.88 10.44
CA SER A 188 8.11 3.07 9.37
C SER A 188 9.12 2.07 9.89
N GLU A 189 10.42 2.35 9.82
CA GLU A 189 11.44 1.40 10.24
C GLU A 189 11.30 1.00 11.71
N ASN A 190 11.59 -0.27 11.99
CA ASN A 190 11.54 -0.91 13.32
C ASN A 190 10.18 -0.93 14.02
N VAL A 191 9.09 -0.61 13.33
CA VAL A 191 7.74 -0.93 13.84
C VAL A 191 7.58 -2.44 13.98
N THR A 192 6.94 -2.83 15.07
CA THR A 192 6.81 -4.23 15.49
C THR A 192 5.38 -4.75 15.43
N SER A 193 4.41 -3.86 15.23
CA SER A 193 3.03 -4.24 14.93
C SER A 193 2.96 -5.13 13.69
N ARG A 194 2.23 -6.23 13.79
CA ARG A 194 2.02 -7.18 12.69
C ARG A 194 0.56 -7.58 12.61
N GLY A 195 0.07 -7.67 11.39
CA GLY A 195 -1.25 -8.16 11.05
C GLY A 195 -1.20 -9.52 10.36
N ARG A 196 -2.34 -9.89 9.80
CA ARG A 196 -2.52 -11.16 9.11
C ARG A 196 -3.46 -10.98 7.92
N ILE A 197 -3.03 -11.43 6.76
CA ILE A 197 -3.87 -11.61 5.57
C ILE A 197 -4.37 -13.06 5.54
N GLY A 198 -5.60 -13.22 5.10
CA GLY A 198 -6.19 -14.52 4.79
C GLY A 198 -7.17 -14.40 3.63
N ILE A 199 -8.11 -15.32 3.58
CA ILE A 199 -9.23 -15.30 2.65
C ILE A 199 -10.55 -15.45 3.39
N ASP A 200 -11.60 -14.83 2.88
CA ASP A 200 -12.96 -15.00 3.38
C ASP A 200 -13.68 -16.19 2.72
N SER A 201 -14.95 -16.41 3.08
CA SER A 201 -15.78 -17.47 2.49
C SER A 201 -16.05 -17.30 1.00
N ASN A 202 -15.85 -16.10 0.44
CA ASN A 202 -15.97 -15.80 -0.99
C ASN A 202 -14.62 -15.93 -1.72
N LEU A 203 -13.60 -16.48 -1.05
CA LEU A 203 -12.24 -16.64 -1.55
C LEU A 203 -11.59 -15.30 -1.90
N GLN A 204 -12.02 -14.20 -1.28
CA GLN A 204 -11.40 -12.89 -1.41
C GLN A 204 -10.32 -12.70 -0.37
N ALA A 205 -9.18 -12.18 -0.79
CA ALA A 205 -8.09 -11.88 0.13
C ALA A 205 -8.50 -10.72 1.05
N THR A 206 -8.30 -10.88 2.36
CA THR A 206 -8.73 -9.88 3.35
C THR A 206 -7.75 -9.79 4.51
N LEU A 207 -7.83 -8.69 5.28
CA LEU A 207 -7.14 -8.56 6.57
C LEU A 207 -7.92 -9.31 7.64
N LEU A 208 -7.33 -10.39 8.16
CA LEU A 208 -7.84 -11.11 9.33
C LEU A 208 -7.44 -10.42 10.64
N ILE A 209 -6.25 -9.81 10.67
CA ILE A 209 -5.74 -9.01 11.78
C ILE A 209 -5.16 -7.73 11.19
N GLN A 210 -5.63 -6.58 11.67
CA GLN A 210 -5.11 -5.28 11.26
C GLN A 210 -3.67 -5.10 11.76
N PRO A 211 -2.74 -4.59 10.94
CA PRO A 211 -1.33 -4.51 11.30
C PRO A 211 -0.95 -3.24 12.08
N TRP A 212 -1.89 -2.33 12.30
CA TRP A 212 -1.59 -0.98 12.78
C TRP A 212 -1.69 -0.89 14.30
N LEU A 213 -0.63 -0.36 14.94
CA LEU A 213 -0.58 -0.04 16.37
C LEU A 213 -0.96 -1.20 17.30
N VAL A 214 -0.73 -2.44 16.84
CA VAL A 214 -0.90 -3.67 17.63
C VAL A 214 0.13 -3.73 18.75
N ASP A 215 1.36 -3.27 18.47
CA ASP A 215 2.39 -3.12 19.49
C ASP A 215 2.14 -1.82 20.27
N PRO A 216 1.95 -1.90 21.61
CA PRO A 216 1.75 -0.70 22.43
C PRO A 216 2.94 0.26 22.40
N VAL A 217 4.15 -0.21 22.11
CA VAL A 217 5.34 0.64 21.93
C VAL A 217 5.29 1.42 20.62
N ASP A 218 4.73 0.84 19.55
CA ASP A 218 4.48 1.60 18.32
C ASP A 218 3.43 2.70 18.58
N LYS A 219 2.35 2.38 19.33
CA LYS A 219 1.31 3.35 19.70
C LYS A 219 1.89 4.51 20.53
N SER A 220 2.64 4.21 21.59
CA SER A 220 3.23 5.26 22.44
C SER A 220 4.27 6.10 21.68
N THR A 221 5.07 5.48 20.82
CA THR A 221 6.03 6.20 19.97
C THR A 221 5.30 7.14 19.01
N MET A 222 4.20 6.71 18.39
CA MET A 222 3.39 7.57 17.51
C MET A 222 2.87 8.79 18.26
N ILE A 223 2.34 8.61 19.49
CA ILE A 223 1.84 9.70 20.32
C ILE A 223 2.95 10.70 20.64
N SER A 224 4.16 10.25 20.98
CA SER A 224 5.31 11.13 21.21
C SER A 224 5.66 11.95 19.97
N VAL A 225 5.73 11.31 18.80
CA VAL A 225 6.03 11.99 17.53
C VAL A 225 4.97 13.05 17.20
N LEU A 226 3.68 12.72 17.35
CA LEU A 226 2.60 13.66 17.12
C LEU A 226 2.67 14.84 18.10
N SER A 227 2.99 14.57 19.37
CA SER A 227 3.14 15.61 20.40
C SER A 227 4.27 16.59 20.04
N ASP A 228 5.40 16.10 19.54
CA ASP A 228 6.51 16.95 19.10
C ASP A 228 6.12 17.83 17.90
N ILE A 229 5.38 17.28 16.93
CA ILE A 229 4.86 18.04 15.79
C ILE A 229 3.91 19.15 16.27
N VAL A 230 2.98 18.84 17.16
CA VAL A 230 2.03 19.82 17.72
C VAL A 230 2.75 20.89 18.54
N ALA A 231 3.81 20.54 19.28
CA ALA A 231 4.65 21.51 19.97
C ALA A 231 5.34 22.46 18.99
N GLY A 232 5.86 21.93 17.88
CA GLY A 232 6.46 22.72 16.80
C GLY A 232 5.47 23.70 16.16
N VAL A 233 4.23 23.26 15.91
CA VAL A 233 3.16 24.11 15.34
C VAL A 233 2.95 25.39 16.15
N LYS A 234 2.99 25.31 17.50
CA LYS A 234 2.79 26.46 18.39
C LYS A 234 3.88 27.54 18.25
N THR A 235 5.01 27.23 17.64
CA THR A 235 6.12 28.17 17.43
C THR A 235 5.98 29.00 16.14
N VAL A 236 5.05 28.65 15.26
CA VAL A 236 4.86 29.31 13.96
C VAL A 236 3.69 30.31 14.05
N PRO A 237 3.93 31.62 13.88
CA PRO A 237 2.86 32.62 13.90
C PRO A 237 1.78 32.33 12.86
N ASN A 238 0.52 32.49 13.25
CA ASN A 238 -0.67 32.29 12.40
C ASN A 238 -0.88 30.85 11.89
N LEU A 239 -0.14 29.87 12.40
CA LEU A 239 -0.42 28.46 12.15
C LEU A 239 -1.33 27.91 13.24
N THR A 240 -2.42 27.25 12.85
CA THR A 240 -3.36 26.65 13.79
C THR A 240 -3.56 25.18 13.44
N LEU A 241 -3.39 24.32 14.44
CA LEU A 241 -3.82 22.93 14.34
C LEU A 241 -5.32 22.89 14.58
N ILE A 242 -6.08 22.51 13.55
CA ILE A 242 -7.54 22.41 13.63
C ILE A 242 -8.02 20.99 13.92
N GLU A 243 -7.17 19.97 13.72
CA GLU A 243 -7.47 18.56 13.98
C GLU A 243 -6.21 17.82 14.47
N PRO A 244 -6.25 17.12 15.62
CA PRO A 244 -7.35 17.09 16.58
C PRO A 244 -7.64 18.47 17.20
N ASP A 245 -8.91 18.73 17.51
CA ASP A 245 -9.35 19.98 18.13
C ASP A 245 -9.18 19.97 19.66
N ASN A 246 -9.66 20.99 20.38
CA ASN A 246 -9.59 20.99 21.85
C ASN A 246 -10.54 19.97 22.52
N CYS A 247 -11.42 19.31 21.75
CA CYS A 247 -12.38 18.33 22.25
C CYS A 247 -11.91 16.89 22.04
N THR A 248 -10.85 16.67 21.25
CA THR A 248 -10.29 15.35 20.95
C THR A 248 -8.82 15.32 21.38
N THR A 249 -8.41 14.38 22.24
CA THR A 249 -7.01 14.29 22.63
C THR A 249 -6.17 13.59 21.54
N ILE A 250 -4.84 13.79 21.53
CA ILE A 250 -3.94 13.08 20.59
C ILE A 250 -4.05 11.56 20.78
N GLU A 251 -4.30 11.11 22.01
CA GLU A 251 -4.51 9.70 22.35
C GLU A 251 -5.80 9.16 21.73
N GLN A 252 -6.87 9.96 21.67
CA GLN A 252 -8.14 9.60 21.03
C GLN A 252 -8.08 9.66 19.50
N PHE A 253 -7.24 10.55 18.96
CA PHE A 253 -7.01 10.67 17.51
C PHE A 253 -6.06 9.58 16.96
N GLY A 254 -5.22 9.00 17.82
CA GLY A 254 -4.30 7.91 17.49
C GLY A 254 -4.88 6.50 17.62
N GLU A 255 -6.21 6.36 17.78
CA GLU A 255 -6.98 5.11 17.78
C GLU A 255 -7.72 4.90 16.46
#